data_AF-A0A327KWI7-F1
#
_entry.id   AF-A0A327KWI7-F1
#
_cell.length_a   1.000
_cell.length_b   1.000
_cell.length_c   1.000
_cell.angle_alpha   90.00
_cell.angle_beta   90.00
_cell.angle_gamma   90.00
#
_symmetry.space_group_name_H-M   'P 1'
#
loop_
_entity.id
_entity.type
_entity.pdbx_description
1 polymer ?
#
loop_
_entity_poly.entity_id
_entity_poly.type
_entity_poly.pdbx_seq_one_letter_code
_entity_poly.pdbx_strand_id
1 'polypeptide(L)'
;MSRVAPHVALRLKSVFPRIDKATTGRFCFDDSPIVCADLDWFLSRYPMDMTAADRRRLTRERHRFETSRAEFETILLPDWRPAARTSLRADRRAFAFQEKAIEIAVRMRRLLVLDEGGMGKTITGTGIMVRAGLFPAAVVVQAHLASQWAERIAEFSTLRVHVIKSTTPYELPEADVYVFRYSNIAGWVDIAGQGVFRVVLFDEIQELRRGGNAQKGKAGKVFVRNAAIRVGLTATPIYNYGDE
;
A
#
# COMPACT_ATOMS: atom_id res chain seq x y z
N MET A 1 -0.30 -23.64 14.12
CA MET A 1 0.57 -24.83 14.33
C MET A 1 0.74 -25.07 15.83
N SER A 2 0.71 -26.33 16.31
CA SER A 2 0.89 -26.69 17.73
C SER A 2 1.96 -27.79 17.90
N ARG A 3 2.64 -27.83 19.07
CA ARG A 3 3.62 -28.88 19.46
C ARG A 3 4.83 -29.04 18.51
N VAL A 4 5.36 -27.92 18.04
CA VAL A 4 6.56 -27.89 17.17
C VAL A 4 7.82 -28.19 17.98
N ALA A 5 8.70 -29.07 17.48
CA ALA A 5 9.97 -29.40 18.15
C ALA A 5 10.83 -28.14 18.34
N PRO A 6 11.61 -28.01 19.45
CA PRO A 6 12.31 -26.77 19.79
C PRO A 6 13.21 -26.22 18.67
N HIS A 7 13.96 -27.09 17.99
CA HIS A 7 14.83 -26.69 16.89
C HIS A 7 14.05 -26.19 15.65
N VAL A 8 12.88 -26.77 15.36
CA VAL A 8 11.98 -26.32 14.29
C VAL A 8 11.32 -25.00 14.67
N ALA A 9 10.95 -24.81 15.94
CA ALA A 9 10.39 -23.55 16.44
C ALA A 9 11.40 -22.39 16.33
N LEU A 10 12.69 -22.64 16.60
CA LEU A 10 13.75 -21.65 16.38
C LEU A 10 13.88 -21.26 14.89
N ARG A 11 13.83 -22.25 13.99
CA ARG A 11 13.85 -22.01 12.54
C ARG A 11 12.61 -21.26 12.07
N LEU A 12 11.44 -21.61 12.58
CA LEU A 12 10.17 -20.93 12.28
C LEU A 12 10.26 -19.45 12.67
N LYS A 13 10.71 -19.13 13.88
CA LYS A 13 10.92 -17.75 14.34
C LYS A 13 11.93 -16.97 13.50
N SER A 14 12.95 -17.65 12.98
CA SER A 14 13.95 -17.04 12.09
C SER A 14 13.40 -16.73 10.70
N VAL A 15 12.50 -17.57 10.17
CA VAL A 15 11.89 -17.39 8.84
C VAL A 15 10.76 -16.38 8.89
N PHE A 16 10.01 -16.34 10.00
CA PHE A 16 8.85 -15.47 10.20
C PHE A 16 9.13 -14.42 11.30
N PRO A 17 9.80 -13.30 10.97
CA PRO A 17 10.26 -12.32 11.96
C PRO A 17 9.13 -11.58 12.69
N ARG A 18 7.89 -11.63 12.18
CA ARG A 18 6.70 -11.05 12.83
C ARG A 18 6.15 -11.89 13.99
N ILE A 19 6.64 -13.11 14.16
CA ILE A 19 6.29 -13.93 15.32
C ILE A 19 7.05 -13.42 16.53
N ASP A 20 6.34 -13.18 17.64
CA ASP A 20 6.98 -12.86 18.91
C ASP A 20 7.94 -13.99 19.32
N LYS A 21 9.20 -13.63 19.58
CA LYS A 21 10.25 -14.55 19.98
C LYS A 21 9.92 -15.30 21.27
N ALA A 22 9.08 -14.74 22.14
CA ALA A 22 8.59 -15.38 23.36
C ALA A 22 7.47 -16.41 23.10
N THR A 23 6.84 -16.41 21.93
CA THR A 23 5.76 -17.34 21.59
C THR A 23 6.26 -18.79 21.62
N THR A 24 5.57 -19.66 22.34
CA THR A 24 5.82 -21.11 22.38
C THR A 24 4.53 -21.89 22.23
N GLY A 25 4.64 -23.15 21.82
CA GLY A 25 3.48 -24.05 21.67
C GLY A 25 2.65 -23.76 20.42
N ARG A 26 1.90 -22.65 20.40
CA ARG A 26 1.00 -22.26 19.30
C ARG A 26 1.53 -21.07 18.53
N PHE A 27 1.73 -21.24 17.22
CA PHE A 27 2.09 -20.16 16.30
C PHE A 27 0.89 -19.79 15.42
N CYS A 28 0.60 -18.49 15.36
CA CYS A 28 -0.45 -17.87 14.56
C CYS A 28 0.17 -17.01 13.46
N PHE A 29 -0.48 -17.00 12.31
CA PHE A 29 0.01 -16.34 11.09
C PHE A 29 -1.12 -15.53 10.47
N ASP A 30 -0.77 -14.41 9.85
CA ASP A 30 -1.70 -13.68 9.00
C ASP A 30 -2.06 -14.54 7.79
N ASP A 31 -3.35 -14.65 7.48
CA ASP A 31 -3.83 -15.33 6.28
C ASP A 31 -3.62 -14.41 5.06
N SER A 32 -2.41 -14.47 4.51
CA SER A 32 -2.03 -13.71 3.33
C SER A 32 -1.26 -14.57 2.32
N PRO A 33 -1.36 -14.28 1.01
CA PRO A 33 -0.69 -15.07 -0.02
C PRO A 33 0.81 -15.30 0.20
N ILE A 34 1.54 -14.25 0.59
CA ILE A 34 2.98 -14.35 0.88
C ILE A 34 3.28 -15.26 2.06
N VAL A 35 2.56 -15.10 3.17
CA VAL A 35 2.75 -15.93 4.37
C VAL A 35 2.39 -17.38 4.06
N CYS A 36 1.35 -17.62 3.26
CA CYS A 36 1.00 -18.96 2.80
C CYS A 36 2.09 -19.58 1.91
N ALA A 37 2.69 -18.81 1.00
CA ALA A 37 3.80 -19.29 0.17
C ALA A 37 5.04 -19.64 1.02
N ASP A 38 5.40 -18.76 1.96
CA ASP A 38 6.52 -18.99 2.89
C ASP A 38 6.26 -20.21 3.79
N LEU A 39 5.01 -20.38 4.25
CA LEU A 39 4.60 -21.55 5.04
C LEU A 39 4.67 -22.83 4.23
N ASP A 40 4.22 -22.83 2.96
CA ASP A 40 4.32 -23.99 2.07
C ASP A 40 5.78 -24.39 1.84
N TRP A 41 6.66 -23.41 1.56
CA TRP A 41 8.10 -23.61 1.47
C TRP A 41 8.69 -24.18 2.77
N PHE A 42 8.33 -23.62 3.92
CA PHE A 42 8.82 -24.08 5.23
C PHE A 42 8.39 -25.54 5.50
N LEU A 43 7.13 -25.88 5.16
CA LEU A 43 6.55 -27.20 5.34
C LEU A 43 7.13 -28.25 4.40
N SER A 44 7.67 -27.86 3.24
CA SER A 44 8.43 -28.76 2.37
C SER A 44 9.67 -29.34 3.07
N ARG A 45 10.25 -28.57 4.00
CA ARG A 45 11.45 -28.96 4.75
C ARG A 45 11.14 -29.52 6.15
N TYR A 46 10.07 -29.04 6.77
CA TYR A 46 9.60 -29.49 8.07
C TYR A 46 8.13 -29.91 7.98
N PRO A 47 7.85 -31.15 7.50
CA PRO A 47 6.48 -31.63 7.39
C PRO A 47 5.75 -31.60 8.73
N MET A 48 4.51 -31.11 8.72
CA MET A 48 3.65 -31.03 9.91
C MET A 48 2.24 -31.49 9.56
N ASP A 49 1.51 -31.92 10.60
CA ASP A 49 0.11 -32.30 10.47
C ASP A 49 -0.74 -31.11 10.03
N MET A 50 -1.59 -31.35 9.04
CA MET A 50 -2.43 -30.35 8.43
C MET A 50 -3.72 -30.98 7.93
N THR A 51 -4.85 -30.33 8.18
CA THR A 51 -6.13 -30.77 7.64
C THR A 51 -6.15 -30.64 6.11
N ALA A 52 -6.96 -31.44 5.43
CA ALA A 52 -7.12 -31.32 3.98
C ALA A 52 -7.68 -29.94 3.55
N ALA A 53 -8.51 -29.32 4.40
CA ALA A 53 -9.04 -27.98 4.16
C ALA A 53 -7.93 -26.92 4.22
N ASP A 54 -7.08 -26.97 5.24
CA ASP A 54 -5.94 -26.07 5.39
C ASP A 54 -4.94 -26.25 4.26
N ARG A 55 -4.68 -27.49 3.83
CA ARG A 55 -3.80 -27.77 2.69
C ARG A 55 -4.32 -27.15 1.40
N ARG A 56 -5.61 -27.31 1.10
CA ARG A 56 -6.23 -26.67 -0.07
C ARG A 56 -6.14 -25.14 0.01
N ARG A 57 -6.34 -24.55 1.19
CA ARG A 57 -6.21 -23.10 1.39
C ARG A 57 -4.76 -22.65 1.14
N LEU A 58 -3.79 -23.32 1.75
CA LEU A 58 -2.36 -23.02 1.61
C LEU A 58 -1.93 -23.06 0.14
N THR A 59 -2.26 -24.14 -0.57
CA THR A 59 -1.95 -24.31 -1.99
C THR A 59 -2.59 -23.21 -2.84
N ARG A 60 -3.86 -22.87 -2.59
CA ARG A 60 -4.56 -21.81 -3.33
C ARG A 60 -3.90 -20.44 -3.13
N GLU A 61 -3.58 -20.07 -1.89
CA GLU A 61 -2.98 -18.77 -1.59
C GLU A 61 -1.51 -18.70 -2.08
N ARG A 62 -0.75 -19.81 -2.05
CA ARG A 62 0.56 -19.91 -2.71
C ARG A 62 0.46 -19.63 -4.21
N HIS A 63 -0.47 -20.28 -4.91
CA HIS A 63 -0.65 -20.05 -6.34
C HIS A 63 -1.03 -18.61 -6.67
N ARG A 64 -1.85 -17.97 -5.81
CA ARG A 64 -2.14 -16.53 -5.92
C ARG A 64 -0.88 -15.68 -5.80
N PHE A 65 -0.02 -16.00 -4.83
CA PHE A 65 1.26 -15.30 -4.68
C PHE A 65 2.17 -15.47 -5.90
N GLU A 66 2.33 -16.69 -6.41
CA GLU A 66 3.11 -16.98 -7.62
C GLU A 66 2.58 -16.24 -8.85
N THR A 67 1.26 -16.22 -9.03
CA THR A 67 0.60 -15.53 -10.14
C THR A 67 0.84 -14.02 -10.05
N SER A 68 0.58 -13.41 -8.88
CA SER A 68 0.82 -11.98 -8.65
C SER A 68 2.30 -11.60 -8.84
N ARG A 69 3.23 -12.46 -8.42
CA ARG A 69 4.66 -12.25 -8.64
C ARG A 69 5.03 -12.29 -10.12
N ALA A 70 4.55 -13.29 -10.86
CA ALA A 70 4.81 -13.40 -12.30
C ALA A 70 4.25 -12.20 -13.08
N GLU A 71 3.05 -11.72 -12.71
CA GLU A 71 2.48 -10.49 -13.28
C GLU A 71 3.36 -9.26 -12.98
N PHE A 72 3.84 -9.13 -11.75
CA PHE A 72 4.73 -8.04 -11.35
C PHE A 72 6.04 -8.05 -12.16
N GLU A 73 6.70 -9.21 -12.24
CA GLU A 73 7.93 -9.39 -13.00
C GLU A 73 7.73 -9.05 -14.48
N THR A 74 6.58 -9.41 -15.05
CA THR A 74 6.22 -9.07 -16.43
C THR A 74 6.13 -7.55 -16.65
N ILE A 75 5.54 -6.80 -15.72
CA ILE A 75 5.42 -5.33 -15.83
C ILE A 75 6.78 -4.65 -15.75
N LEU A 76 7.72 -5.23 -15.00
CA LEU A 76 9.07 -4.66 -14.85
C LEU A 76 9.93 -4.78 -16.11
N LEU A 77 9.64 -5.73 -17.02
CA LEU A 77 10.40 -5.91 -18.26
C LEU A 77 10.57 -4.60 -19.05
N PRO A 78 11.76 -4.31 -19.61
CA PRO A 78 12.03 -3.04 -20.30
C PRO A 78 11.00 -2.69 -21.39
N ASP A 79 10.58 -3.69 -22.16
CA ASP A 79 9.69 -3.53 -23.30
C ASP A 79 8.21 -3.62 -22.94
N TRP A 80 7.88 -3.88 -21.67
CA TRP A 80 6.50 -3.91 -21.23
C TRP A 80 5.81 -2.56 -21.50
N ARG A 81 4.58 -2.62 -22.01
CA ARG A 81 3.70 -1.48 -22.21
C ARG A 81 2.30 -1.81 -21.69
N PRO A 82 1.58 -0.83 -21.13
CA PRO A 82 0.22 -1.09 -20.70
C PRO A 82 -0.70 -1.33 -21.92
N ALA A 83 -1.70 -2.19 -21.75
CA ALA A 83 -2.70 -2.47 -22.80
C ALA A 83 -3.48 -1.20 -23.20
N ALA A 84 -3.81 -0.36 -22.22
CA ALA A 84 -4.34 0.97 -22.41
C ALA A 84 -3.51 1.98 -21.63
N ARG A 85 -3.22 3.14 -22.23
CA ARG A 85 -2.52 4.23 -21.54
C ARG A 85 -3.44 4.88 -20.53
N THR A 86 -2.84 5.47 -19.49
CA THR A 86 -3.61 6.19 -18.49
C THR A 86 -4.15 7.50 -19.08
N SER A 87 -5.47 7.68 -19.02
CA SER A 87 -6.19 8.83 -19.61
C SER A 87 -6.07 10.09 -18.75
N LEU A 88 -4.89 10.71 -18.75
CA LEU A 88 -4.69 12.04 -18.16
C LEU A 88 -5.27 13.13 -19.08
N ARG A 89 -5.61 14.29 -18.49
CA ARG A 89 -6.03 15.48 -19.25
C ARG A 89 -4.85 16.09 -20.02
N ALA A 90 -5.21 16.91 -20.99
CA ALA A 90 -4.33 17.56 -21.95
C ALA A 90 -3.60 16.53 -22.83
N ASP A 91 -2.77 17.01 -23.76
CA ASP A 91 -1.79 16.23 -24.52
C ASP A 91 -0.68 15.61 -23.63
N ARG A 92 -0.82 15.70 -22.30
CA ARG A 92 0.11 15.20 -21.31
C ARG A 92 0.00 13.68 -21.21
N ARG A 93 1.16 13.03 -21.15
CA ARG A 93 1.27 11.58 -21.03
C ARG A 93 2.18 11.24 -19.87
N ALA A 94 1.80 10.22 -19.11
CA ALA A 94 2.71 9.61 -18.16
C ALA A 94 3.91 9.02 -18.91
N PHE A 95 5.11 9.19 -18.37
CA PHE A 95 6.30 8.52 -18.89
C PHE A 95 6.18 6.99 -18.74
N ALA A 96 6.96 6.24 -19.51
CA ALA A 96 6.86 4.77 -19.50
C ALA A 96 7.10 4.16 -18.10
N PHE A 97 8.01 4.72 -17.31
CA PHE A 97 8.25 4.26 -15.93
C PHE A 97 7.07 4.59 -14.99
N GLN A 98 6.40 5.73 -15.19
CA GLN A 98 5.21 6.10 -14.44
C GLN A 98 4.05 5.15 -14.78
N GLU A 99 3.85 4.80 -16.07
CA GLU A 99 2.83 3.82 -16.47
C GLU A 99 3.06 2.44 -15.83
N LYS A 100 4.32 2.02 -15.66
CA LYS A 100 4.65 0.80 -14.90
C LYS A 100 4.23 0.93 -13.44
N ALA A 101 4.63 2.01 -12.77
CA ALA A 101 4.27 2.25 -11.37
C ALA A 101 2.75 2.31 -11.17
N ILE A 102 2.03 2.96 -12.07
CA ILE A 102 0.57 3.05 -12.07
C ILE A 102 -0.04 1.64 -12.20
N GLU A 103 0.40 0.84 -13.18
CA GLU A 103 -0.14 -0.50 -13.39
C GLU A 103 0.13 -1.41 -12.19
N ILE A 104 1.35 -1.38 -11.66
CA ILE A 104 1.72 -2.13 -10.46
C ILE A 104 0.81 -1.74 -9.29
N ALA A 105 0.61 -0.45 -9.04
CA ALA A 105 -0.23 0.02 -7.94
C ALA A 105 -1.68 -0.43 -8.08
N VAL A 106 -2.24 -0.41 -9.30
CA VAL A 106 -3.63 -0.82 -9.56
C VAL A 106 -3.80 -2.33 -9.42
N ARG A 107 -2.87 -3.14 -9.94
CA ARG A 107 -2.94 -4.61 -9.87
C ARG A 107 -2.60 -5.15 -8.49
N MET A 108 -1.47 -4.71 -7.95
CA MET A 108 -0.92 -5.23 -6.68
C MET A 108 -1.53 -4.53 -5.46
N ARG A 109 -2.24 -3.42 -5.66
CA ARG A 109 -2.98 -2.67 -4.62
C ARG A 109 -2.14 -2.06 -3.49
N ARG A 110 -0.84 -2.35 -3.48
CA ARG A 110 0.12 -1.91 -2.48
C ARG A 110 1.44 -1.61 -3.19
N LEU A 111 1.92 -0.38 -3.09
CA LEU A 111 3.19 -0.01 -3.70
C LEU A 111 3.90 1.05 -2.86
N LEU A 112 5.22 0.93 -2.77
CA LEU A 112 6.10 2.01 -2.36
C LEU A 112 6.87 2.46 -3.61
N VAL A 113 6.63 3.69 -4.04
CA VAL A 113 7.30 4.30 -5.19
C VAL A 113 8.50 5.08 -4.68
N LEU A 114 9.69 4.71 -5.17
CA LEU A 114 10.98 5.27 -4.78
C LEU A 114 11.54 6.18 -5.88
N ASP A 115 10.67 7.05 -6.39
CA ASP A 115 11.04 7.99 -7.45
C ASP A 115 11.81 9.17 -6.83
N GLU A 116 12.95 9.52 -7.44
CA GLU A 116 13.75 10.66 -7.02
C GLU A 116 12.98 11.99 -7.17
N GLY A 117 13.43 13.02 -6.45
CA GLY A 117 12.88 14.36 -6.55
C GLY A 117 12.90 14.86 -8.00
N GLY A 118 11.75 15.29 -8.51
CA GLY A 118 11.61 15.77 -9.89
C GLY A 118 11.08 14.75 -10.90
N MET A 119 10.96 13.47 -10.55
CA MET A 119 10.45 12.41 -11.45
C MET A 119 8.91 12.42 -11.63
N GLY A 120 8.20 13.38 -11.03
CA GLY A 120 6.76 13.58 -11.24
C GLY A 120 5.86 12.66 -10.41
N LYS A 121 6.16 12.48 -9.12
CA LYS A 121 5.32 11.72 -8.15
C LYS A 121 3.83 12.09 -8.21
N THR A 122 3.52 13.37 -8.38
CA THR A 122 2.13 13.84 -8.49
C THR A 122 1.44 13.31 -9.76
N ILE A 123 2.17 13.15 -10.87
CA ILE A 123 1.65 12.53 -12.10
C ILE A 123 1.40 11.04 -11.86
N THR A 124 2.35 10.34 -11.25
CA THR A 124 2.20 8.92 -10.88
C THR A 124 0.98 8.73 -9.97
N GLY A 125 0.86 9.51 -8.89
CA GLY A 125 -0.27 9.46 -7.96
C GLY A 125 -1.61 9.78 -8.63
N THR A 126 -1.67 10.83 -9.45
CA THR A 126 -2.87 11.18 -10.22
C THR A 126 -3.24 10.06 -11.19
N GLY A 127 -2.26 9.50 -11.90
CA GLY A 127 -2.46 8.38 -12.81
C GLY A 127 -2.99 7.13 -12.11
N ILE A 128 -2.53 6.83 -10.90
CA ILE A 128 -3.05 5.73 -10.07
C ILE A 128 -4.54 5.95 -9.78
N MET A 129 -4.93 7.15 -9.34
CA MET A 129 -6.34 7.45 -9.03
C MET A 129 -7.23 7.37 -10.29
N VAL A 130 -6.78 7.96 -11.39
CA VAL A 130 -7.49 7.95 -12.68
C VAL A 130 -7.66 6.52 -13.20
N ARG A 131 -6.58 5.72 -13.20
CA ARG A 131 -6.62 4.35 -13.72
C ARG A 131 -7.38 3.39 -12.81
N ALA A 132 -7.33 3.60 -11.50
CA ALA A 132 -8.14 2.83 -10.57
C ALA A 132 -9.64 3.11 -10.75
N GLY A 133 -10.02 4.37 -10.97
CA GLY A 133 -11.44 4.76 -11.04
C GLY A 133 -12.20 4.49 -9.75
N LEU A 134 -11.51 4.44 -8.62
CA LEU A 134 -12.08 4.15 -7.30
C LEU A 134 -12.08 5.41 -6.45
N PHE A 135 -13.27 5.97 -6.20
CA PHE A 135 -13.46 7.18 -5.43
C PHE A 135 -14.42 6.95 -4.26
N PRO A 136 -14.37 7.78 -3.20
CA PRO A 136 -13.38 8.83 -2.93
C PRO A 136 -11.93 8.34 -2.76
N ALA A 137 -10.96 9.16 -3.15
CA ALA A 137 -9.55 8.97 -2.88
C ALA A 137 -9.05 9.95 -1.80
N ALA A 138 -8.09 9.53 -0.98
CA ALA A 138 -7.39 10.38 -0.03
C ALA A 138 -5.92 10.52 -0.42
N VAL A 139 -5.43 11.77 -0.50
CA VAL A 139 -4.02 12.08 -0.70
C VAL A 139 -3.52 12.79 0.54
N VAL A 140 -2.53 12.23 1.24
CA VAL A 140 -1.97 12.79 2.48
C VAL A 140 -0.58 13.34 2.18
N VAL A 141 -0.41 14.64 2.40
CA VAL A 141 0.82 15.37 2.02
C VAL A 141 1.36 16.23 3.16
N GLN A 142 2.56 16.78 2.98
CA GLN A 142 3.06 17.85 3.83
C GLN A 142 2.25 19.15 3.63
N ALA A 143 2.20 19.99 4.67
CA ALA A 143 1.29 21.14 4.70
C ALA A 143 1.47 22.12 3.52
N HIS A 144 2.72 22.37 3.12
CA HIS A 144 3.06 23.28 2.02
C HIS A 144 2.77 22.71 0.62
N LEU A 145 2.51 21.40 0.51
CA LEU A 145 2.26 20.71 -0.76
C LEU A 145 0.77 20.54 -1.08
N ALA A 146 -0.12 20.86 -0.14
CA ALA A 146 -1.56 20.59 -0.30
C ALA A 146 -2.20 21.34 -1.48
N SER A 147 -1.92 22.64 -1.62
CA SER A 147 -2.39 23.43 -2.77
C SER A 147 -1.76 22.94 -4.08
N GLN A 148 -0.46 22.71 -4.08
CA GLN A 148 0.27 22.21 -5.24
C GLN A 148 -0.30 20.87 -5.73
N TRP A 149 -0.59 19.92 -4.83
CA TRP A 149 -1.21 18.66 -5.21
C TRP A 149 -2.59 18.86 -5.83
N ALA A 150 -3.42 19.73 -5.27
CA ALA A 150 -4.75 20.01 -5.81
C ALA A 150 -4.68 20.65 -7.20
N GLU A 151 -3.80 21.63 -7.39
CA GLU A 151 -3.55 22.27 -8.69
C GLU A 151 -3.08 21.25 -9.74
N ARG A 152 -2.14 20.39 -9.38
CA ARG A 152 -1.62 19.37 -10.30
C ARG A 152 -2.65 18.30 -10.65
N ILE A 153 -3.44 17.83 -9.68
CA ILE A 153 -4.53 16.89 -9.99
C ILE A 153 -5.53 17.54 -10.98
N ALA A 154 -5.88 18.81 -10.78
CA ALA A 154 -6.77 19.54 -11.68
C ALA A 154 -6.15 19.79 -13.07
N GLU A 155 -4.83 20.00 -13.14
CA GLU A 155 -4.06 20.12 -14.39
C GLU A 155 -4.08 18.80 -15.19
N PHE A 156 -3.80 17.67 -14.53
CA PHE A 156 -3.61 16.38 -15.17
C PHE A 156 -4.87 15.50 -15.23
N SER A 157 -6.00 15.90 -14.65
CA SER A 157 -7.21 15.07 -14.62
C SER A 157 -8.50 15.89 -14.50
N THR A 158 -9.65 15.24 -14.75
CA THR A 158 -10.98 15.84 -14.56
C THR A 158 -11.51 15.66 -13.14
N LEU A 159 -10.70 15.14 -12.22
CA LEU A 159 -11.12 14.81 -10.86
C LEU A 159 -11.41 16.09 -10.08
N ARG A 160 -12.53 16.08 -9.35
CA ARG A 160 -12.89 17.13 -8.40
C ARG A 160 -12.05 16.97 -7.15
N VAL A 161 -11.35 18.03 -6.75
CA VAL A 161 -10.41 18.01 -5.62
C VAL A 161 -10.89 18.94 -4.53
N HIS A 162 -10.86 18.46 -3.29
CA HIS A 162 -11.10 19.27 -2.10
C HIS A 162 -9.93 19.20 -1.13
N VAL A 163 -9.39 20.36 -0.74
CA VAL A 163 -8.32 20.44 0.26
C VAL A 163 -8.92 20.58 1.66
N ILE A 164 -8.50 19.70 2.56
CA ILE A 164 -9.04 19.63 3.92
C ILE A 164 -8.49 20.79 4.78
N LYS A 165 -9.41 21.66 5.23
CA LYS A 165 -9.08 22.94 5.85
C LYS A 165 -8.70 22.85 7.32
N SER A 166 -9.28 21.90 8.06
CA SER A 166 -9.14 21.77 9.52
C SER A 166 -8.83 20.34 9.96
N THR A 167 -8.31 20.20 11.18
CA THR A 167 -8.20 18.91 11.89
C THR A 167 -9.56 18.44 12.39
N THR A 168 -10.48 19.36 12.72
CA THR A 168 -11.85 19.00 13.11
C THR A 168 -12.66 18.62 11.87
N PRO A 169 -13.32 17.44 11.87
CA PRO A 169 -14.24 17.07 10.80
C PRO A 169 -15.33 18.10 10.57
N TYR A 170 -15.69 18.26 9.31
CA TYR A 170 -16.79 19.11 8.84
C TYR A 170 -17.48 18.41 7.66
N GLU A 171 -18.64 18.93 7.27
CA GLU A 171 -19.37 18.42 6.12
C GLU A 171 -18.52 18.55 4.84
N LEU A 172 -18.19 17.40 4.25
CA LEU A 172 -17.34 17.36 3.07
C LEU A 172 -18.17 17.68 1.82
N PRO A 173 -17.76 18.66 0.99
CA PRO A 173 -18.37 18.85 -0.32
C PRO A 173 -18.07 17.64 -1.19
N GLU A 174 -18.94 17.34 -2.15
CA GLU A 174 -18.74 16.24 -3.07
C GLU A 174 -17.47 16.44 -3.91
N ALA A 175 -16.50 15.53 -3.74
CA ALA A 175 -15.24 15.51 -4.46
C ALA A 175 -14.79 14.07 -4.71
N ASP A 176 -13.99 13.88 -5.77
CA ASP A 176 -13.41 12.60 -6.11
C ASP A 176 -12.13 12.36 -5.29
N VAL A 177 -11.37 13.44 -5.02
CA VAL A 177 -10.11 13.41 -4.26
C VAL A 177 -10.14 14.40 -3.10
N TYR A 178 -9.79 13.92 -1.92
CA TYR A 178 -9.62 14.72 -0.71
C TYR A 178 -8.14 14.81 -0.34
N VAL A 179 -7.60 16.03 -0.31
CA VAL A 179 -6.20 16.29 0.02
C VAL A 179 -6.09 16.64 1.51
N PHE A 180 -5.48 15.74 2.26
CA PHE A 180 -5.20 15.87 3.68
C PHE A 180 -3.76 16.32 3.92
N ARG A 181 -3.52 16.86 5.12
CA ARG A 181 -2.17 17.14 5.62
C ARG A 181 -1.84 16.13 6.70
N TYR A 182 -0.59 15.71 6.83
CA TYR A 182 -0.19 14.85 7.95
C TYR A 182 -0.58 15.39 9.34
N SER A 183 -0.66 16.72 9.48
CA SER A 183 -1.10 17.38 10.71
C SER A 183 -2.59 17.27 11.01
N ASN A 184 -3.44 16.95 10.02
CA ASN A 184 -4.89 16.94 10.19
C ASN A 184 -5.52 15.53 10.16
N ILE A 185 -4.86 14.52 9.57
CA ILE A 185 -5.43 13.16 9.44
C ILE A 185 -5.88 12.53 10.76
N ALA A 186 -5.27 12.91 11.89
CA ALA A 186 -5.60 12.40 13.21
C ALA A 186 -7.03 12.74 13.64
N GLY A 187 -7.56 13.90 13.24
CA GLY A 187 -8.94 14.28 13.56
C GLY A 187 -9.98 13.65 12.63
N TRP A 188 -9.56 13.02 11.53
CA TRP A 188 -10.45 12.43 10.51
C TRP A 188 -10.53 10.90 10.58
N VAL A 189 -9.94 10.28 11.62
CA VAL A 189 -9.86 8.82 11.74
C VAL A 189 -11.22 8.15 11.83
N ASP A 190 -12.22 8.78 12.45
CA ASP A 190 -13.56 8.19 12.58
C ASP A 190 -14.27 8.11 11.23
N ILE A 191 -14.06 9.10 10.35
CA ILE A 191 -14.58 9.08 8.97
C ILE A 191 -13.79 8.09 8.13
N ALA A 192 -12.45 8.14 8.18
CA ALA A 192 -11.60 7.23 7.43
C ALA A 192 -11.83 5.76 7.84
N GLY A 193 -12.09 5.51 9.11
CA GLY A 193 -12.35 4.18 9.70
C GLY A 193 -13.62 3.51 9.18
N GLN A 194 -14.58 4.29 8.65
CA GLN A 194 -15.76 3.78 7.94
C GLN A 194 -15.41 3.21 6.56
N GLY A 195 -14.18 3.40 6.07
CA GLY A 195 -13.72 2.86 4.80
C GLY A 195 -14.19 3.63 3.57
N VAL A 196 -14.50 4.92 3.75
CA VAL A 196 -14.98 5.80 2.67
C VAL A 196 -13.92 6.04 1.58
N PHE A 197 -12.63 6.04 1.93
CA PHE A 197 -11.54 6.27 0.97
C PHE A 197 -11.06 4.95 0.36
N ARG A 198 -11.23 4.81 -0.96
CA ARG A 198 -10.89 3.58 -1.70
C ARG A 198 -9.44 3.54 -2.16
N VAL A 199 -8.87 4.70 -2.47
CA VAL A 199 -7.44 4.86 -2.80
C VAL A 199 -6.82 5.80 -1.77
N VAL A 200 -5.70 5.40 -1.17
CA VAL A 200 -4.97 6.23 -0.22
C VAL A 200 -3.52 6.37 -0.67
N LEU A 201 -3.11 7.61 -0.92
CA LEU A 201 -1.74 7.97 -1.30
C LEU A 201 -1.09 8.76 -0.17
N PHE A 202 0.13 8.40 0.21
CA PHE A 202 0.97 9.16 1.13
C PHE A 202 2.14 9.73 0.36
N ASP A 203 2.18 11.05 0.20
CA ASP A 203 3.34 11.74 -0.33
C ASP A 203 4.38 11.95 0.76
N GLU A 204 5.66 11.81 0.41
CA GLU A 204 6.77 11.79 1.37
C GLU A 204 6.47 10.87 2.57
N ILE A 205 6.16 9.60 2.29
CA ILE A 205 5.70 8.61 3.29
C ILE A 205 6.66 8.41 4.48
N GLN A 206 7.93 8.81 4.37
CA GLN A 206 8.89 8.85 5.48
C GLN A 206 8.44 9.75 6.63
N GLU A 207 7.43 10.61 6.42
CA GLU A 207 6.70 11.29 7.49
C GLU A 207 6.07 10.31 8.49
N LEU A 208 5.76 9.08 8.07
CA LEU A 208 5.14 8.05 8.90
C LEU A 208 6.13 7.05 9.52
N ARG A 209 7.45 7.24 9.37
CA ARG A 209 8.50 6.30 9.84
C ARG A 209 8.45 5.91 11.32
N ARG A 210 7.87 6.76 12.18
CA ARG A 210 7.67 6.44 13.61
C ARG A 210 6.51 5.45 13.85
N GLY A 211 5.83 5.03 12.79
CA GLY A 211 4.75 4.06 12.82
C GLY A 211 3.70 4.35 13.89
N GLY A 212 3.33 3.31 14.64
CA GLY A 212 2.32 3.39 15.70
C GLY A 212 2.73 4.25 16.92
N ASN A 213 3.99 4.67 17.02
CA ASN A 213 4.47 5.49 18.13
C ASN A 213 4.12 6.98 17.96
N ALA A 214 3.71 7.40 16.75
CA ALA A 214 3.26 8.76 16.47
C ALA A 214 1.78 8.79 16.10
N GLN A 215 1.09 9.89 16.46
CA GLN A 215 -0.35 10.03 16.20
C GLN A 215 -0.69 9.98 14.71
N LYS A 216 0.13 10.62 13.86
CA LYS A 216 -0.03 10.54 12.40
C LYS A 216 0.14 9.12 11.84
N GLY A 217 1.01 8.30 12.41
CA GLY A 217 1.18 6.90 11.97
C GLY A 217 0.05 6.00 12.44
N LYS A 218 -0.50 6.22 13.65
CA LYS A 218 -1.76 5.59 14.08
C LYS A 218 -2.92 5.95 13.14
N ALA A 219 -3.06 7.24 12.80
CA ALA A 219 -4.07 7.72 11.86
C ALA A 219 -3.89 7.13 10.45
N GLY A 220 -2.66 7.12 9.93
CA GLY A 220 -2.33 6.53 8.63
C GLY A 220 -2.74 5.06 8.54
N LYS A 221 -2.54 4.27 9.60
CA LYS A 221 -3.02 2.88 9.68
C LYS A 221 -4.54 2.77 9.54
N VAL A 222 -5.29 3.70 10.12
CA VAL A 222 -6.77 3.73 9.99
C VAL A 222 -7.17 4.02 8.55
N PHE A 223 -6.55 5.01 7.91
CA PHE A 223 -6.84 5.37 6.50
C PHE A 223 -6.64 4.19 5.55
N VAL A 224 -5.57 3.40 5.72
CA VAL A 224 -5.28 2.27 4.82
C VAL A 224 -5.99 0.97 5.19
N ARG A 225 -6.72 0.92 6.32
CA ARG A 225 -7.29 -0.33 6.82
C ARG A 225 -8.26 -0.96 5.83
N ASN A 226 -9.13 -0.13 5.24
CA ASN A 226 -10.17 -0.56 4.32
C ASN A 226 -9.92 -0.07 2.88
N ALA A 227 -8.78 0.60 2.63
CA ALA A 227 -8.42 1.09 1.31
C ALA A 227 -8.20 -0.08 0.35
N ALA A 228 -8.79 0.01 -0.85
CA ALA A 228 -8.56 -0.96 -1.91
C ALA A 228 -7.17 -0.83 -2.51
N ILE A 229 -6.62 0.40 -2.58
CA ILE A 229 -5.26 0.68 -3.05
C ILE A 229 -4.58 1.60 -2.04
N ARG A 230 -3.33 1.28 -1.68
CA ARG A 230 -2.50 2.06 -0.75
C ARG A 230 -1.09 2.24 -1.30
N VAL A 231 -0.65 3.48 -1.42
CA VAL A 231 0.63 3.79 -2.04
C VAL A 231 1.40 4.80 -1.21
N GLY A 232 2.68 4.52 -0.97
CA GLY A 232 3.63 5.50 -0.48
C GLY A 232 4.46 6.05 -1.63
N LEU A 233 4.65 7.37 -1.68
CA LEU A 233 5.54 8.04 -2.61
C LEU A 233 6.66 8.65 -1.78
N THR A 234 7.92 8.40 -2.14
CA THR A 234 9.07 8.96 -1.45
C THR A 234 10.29 8.94 -2.37
N ALA A 235 11.23 9.85 -2.14
CA ALA A 235 12.56 9.77 -2.74
C ALA A 235 13.57 9.09 -1.80
N THR A 236 13.23 8.93 -0.52
CA THR A 236 14.14 8.55 0.57
C THR A 236 13.46 7.55 1.50
N PRO A 237 13.57 6.24 1.22
CA PRO A 237 12.78 5.25 1.94
C PRO A 237 13.24 4.97 3.38
N ILE A 238 14.53 5.11 3.68
CA ILE A 238 15.12 4.68 4.96
C ILE A 238 16.20 5.68 5.35
N TYR A 239 16.09 6.28 6.54
CA TYR A 239 17.10 7.22 7.03
C TYR A 239 18.07 6.60 8.05
N ASN A 240 17.62 5.64 8.88
CA ASN A 240 18.44 5.17 10.01
C ASN A 240 18.35 3.66 10.35
N TYR A 241 17.15 3.08 10.50
CA TYR A 241 16.98 1.70 10.98
C TYR A 241 15.97 0.92 10.12
N GLY A 242 16.20 -0.38 9.93
CA GLY A 242 15.41 -1.25 9.05
C GLY A 242 14.01 -1.65 9.58
N ASP A 243 13.57 -1.04 10.67
CA ASP A 243 12.28 -1.23 11.35
C ASP A 243 11.29 -0.07 11.13
N GLU A 244 11.65 0.91 10.29
CA GLU A 244 10.83 2.06 9.85
C GLU A 244 9.74 1.72 8.81
#